data_AF-A0AAV0X8M4-F1
#
_entry.id   AF-A0AAV0X8M4-F1
#
_cell.length_a   1.000
_cell.length_b   1.000
_cell.length_c   1.000
_cell.angle_alpha   90.00
_cell.angle_beta   90.00
_cell.angle_gamma   90.00
#
_symmetry.space_group_name_H-M   'P 1'
#
loop_
_entity.id
_entity.type
_entity.pdbx_description
1 polymer ?
#
loop_
_entity_poly.entity_id
_entity_poly.type
_entity_poly.pdbx_seq_one_letter_code
_entity_poly.pdbx_strand_id
1 'polypeptide(L)'
;MKLDNSIGEVREEILFHSTSVRNATSIAQNNVDWRLTGRTRFGKGACFSPNAAYAHRYASRNGAFIIARVLVRKIETTGINYGLDIPSTNDIDTTLGNYGNVYVKYDDHTFLPEYIVHYS
;
A
#
# COMPACT_ATOMS: atom_id res chain seq x y z
N MET A 1 -2.85 -26.29 -19.91
CA MET A 1 -1.91 -25.24 -19.50
C MET A 1 -1.32 -25.67 -18.18
N LYS A 2 -0.03 -26.03 -18.13
CA LYS A 2 0.65 -26.32 -16.86
C LYS A 2 1.03 -24.97 -16.27
N LEU A 3 0.45 -24.62 -15.13
CA LEU A 3 0.91 -23.49 -14.33
C LEU A 3 2.34 -23.85 -13.89
N ASP A 4 3.31 -23.04 -14.30
CA ASP A 4 4.63 -23.16 -13.72
C ASP A 4 4.49 -22.80 -12.23
N ASN A 5 4.96 -23.71 -11.36
CA ASN A 5 5.02 -23.50 -9.91
C ASN A 5 6.37 -22.88 -9.50
N SER A 6 7.05 -22.18 -10.41
CA SER A 6 8.32 -21.49 -10.14
C SER A 6 8.15 -20.00 -9.81
N ILE A 7 6.91 -19.50 -9.88
CA ILE A 7 6.54 -18.17 -9.41
C ILE A 7 6.67 -18.17 -7.88
N GLY A 8 7.67 -17.45 -7.35
CA GLY A 8 7.86 -17.31 -5.91
C GLY A 8 6.54 -17.01 -5.18
N GLU A 9 6.35 -17.63 -4.02
CA GLU A 9 5.11 -17.63 -3.26
C GLU A 9 4.57 -16.20 -3.04
N VAL A 10 3.46 -15.86 -3.71
CA VAL A 10 2.74 -14.61 -3.47
C VAL A 10 2.07 -14.73 -2.12
N ARG A 11 2.35 -13.78 -1.22
CA ARG A 11 1.77 -13.74 0.13
C ARG A 11 0.69 -12.65 0.19
N GLU A 12 -0.42 -12.96 0.83
CA GLU A 12 -1.46 -11.97 1.15
C GLU A 12 -1.17 -11.42 2.56
N GLU A 13 -0.92 -10.12 2.65
CA GLU A 13 -0.60 -9.41 3.90
C GLU A 13 -1.77 -8.49 4.28
N ILE A 14 -2.07 -8.40 5.58
CA ILE A 14 -3.04 -7.41 6.09
C ILE A 14 -2.27 -6.13 6.40
N LEU A 15 -2.53 -5.06 5.65
CA LEU A 15 -1.86 -3.77 5.80
C LEU A 15 -2.86 -2.62 5.96
N PHE A 16 -2.35 -1.49 6.44
CA PHE A 16 -3.13 -0.32 6.82
C PHE A 16 -2.83 0.87 5.90
N HIS A 17 -3.86 1.52 5.38
CA HIS A 17 -3.76 2.73 4.56
C HIS A 17 -4.38 3.92 5.28
N SER A 18 -3.55 4.85 5.78
CA SER A 18 -4.04 6.09 6.40
C SER A 18 -4.76 6.97 5.39
N THR A 19 -5.89 7.56 5.77
CA THR A 19 -6.65 8.45 4.88
C THR A 19 -7.50 9.43 5.68
N SER A 20 -8.38 10.18 5.01
CA SER A 20 -9.43 10.96 5.66
C SER A 20 -10.75 10.19 5.59
N VAL A 21 -11.70 10.48 6.49
CA VAL A 21 -13.04 9.86 6.45
C VAL A 21 -13.71 10.00 5.07
N ARG A 22 -13.67 11.20 4.49
CA ARG A 22 -14.20 11.48 3.15
C ARG A 22 -13.58 10.58 2.08
N ASN A 23 -12.26 10.44 2.11
CA ASN A 23 -11.54 9.63 1.13
C ASN A 23 -11.77 8.13 1.38
N ALA A 24 -11.97 7.70 2.63
CA ALA A 24 -12.19 6.29 2.97
C ALA A 24 -13.43 5.73 2.26
N THR A 25 -14.53 6.49 2.22
CA THR A 25 -15.74 6.11 1.49
C THR A 25 -15.49 5.95 -0.01
N SER A 26 -14.72 6.87 -0.62
CA SER A 26 -14.36 6.78 -2.04
C SER A 26 -13.48 5.57 -2.32
N ILE A 27 -12.49 5.30 -1.47
CA ILE A 27 -11.58 4.16 -1.61
C ILE A 27 -12.33 2.83 -1.50
N ALA A 28 -13.32 2.73 -0.60
CA ALA A 28 -14.13 1.52 -0.49
C ALA A 28 -14.95 1.21 -1.75
N GLN A 29 -15.27 2.24 -2.55
CA GLN A 29 -16.02 2.08 -3.81
C GLN A 29 -15.10 1.87 -5.02
N ASN A 30 -13.97 2.59 -5.06
CA ASN A 30 -13.16 2.76 -6.27
C ASN A 30 -11.73 2.23 -6.13
N ASN A 31 -11.41 1.58 -5.00
CA ASN A 31 -10.06 1.23 -4.59
C ASN A 31 -9.15 2.44 -4.31
N VAL A 32 -7.90 2.21 -3.88
CA VAL A 32 -6.92 3.27 -3.63
C VAL A 32 -6.39 3.81 -4.96
N ASP A 33 -6.83 4.99 -5.38
CA ASP A 33 -6.20 5.72 -6.47
C ASP A 33 -5.01 6.54 -5.97
N TRP A 34 -3.81 5.96 -6.12
CA TRP A 34 -2.58 6.60 -5.66
C TRP A 34 -2.18 7.81 -6.51
N ARG A 35 -2.80 8.02 -7.68
CA ARG A 35 -2.54 9.18 -8.55
C ARG A 35 -3.13 10.47 -7.97
N LEU A 36 -4.06 10.35 -7.03
CA LEU A 36 -4.67 11.47 -6.32
C LEU A 36 -3.88 11.91 -5.08
N THR A 37 -2.84 11.17 -4.66
CA THR A 37 -2.08 11.46 -3.45
C THR A 37 -0.68 11.97 -3.75
N GLY A 38 -0.22 12.93 -2.94
CA GLY A 38 1.18 13.41 -2.95
C GLY A 38 2.13 12.55 -2.11
N ARG A 39 1.70 11.38 -1.62
CA ARG A 39 2.50 10.52 -0.74
C ARG A 39 3.48 9.67 -1.55
N THR A 40 4.56 10.30 -2.01
CA THR A 40 5.54 9.66 -2.90
C THR A 40 6.90 9.40 -2.27
N ARG A 41 7.08 9.63 -0.96
CA ARG A 41 8.40 9.61 -0.27
C ARG A 41 9.22 8.34 -0.50
N PHE A 42 8.56 7.20 -0.71
CA PHE A 42 9.19 5.90 -0.95
C PHE A 42 8.77 5.28 -2.28
N GLY A 43 8.16 6.06 -3.16
CA GLY A 43 7.68 5.65 -4.48
C GLY A 43 6.29 6.19 -4.84
N LYS A 44 6.02 6.32 -6.14
CA LYS A 44 4.75 6.81 -6.69
C LYS A 44 3.75 5.67 -6.81
N GLY A 45 3.17 5.28 -5.68
CA GLY A 45 2.20 4.19 -5.61
C GLY A 45 1.32 4.24 -4.36
N ALA A 46 0.40 3.28 -4.26
CA ALA A 46 -0.48 3.11 -3.11
C ALA A 46 0.38 2.71 -1.89
N CYS A 47 0.38 3.56 -0.87
CA CYS A 47 1.18 3.35 0.34
C CYS A 47 0.37 2.66 1.44
N PHE A 48 0.92 1.59 2.00
CA PHE A 48 0.36 0.86 3.13
C PHE A 48 1.40 0.74 4.25
N SER A 49 0.97 0.34 5.44
CA SER A 49 1.83 0.08 6.59
C SER A 49 1.45 -1.24 7.25
N PRO A 50 2.40 -2.03 7.79
CA PRO A 50 2.06 -3.21 8.60
C PRO A 50 1.62 -2.82 10.02
N ASN A 51 1.72 -1.55 10.40
CA ASN A 51 1.47 -1.09 11.76
C ASN A 51 0.28 -0.12 11.82
N ALA A 52 -0.78 -0.52 12.52
CA ALA A 52 -1.97 0.30 12.72
C ALA A 52 -1.67 1.62 13.45
N ALA A 53 -0.77 1.63 14.44
CA ALA A 53 -0.38 2.85 15.16
C ALA A 53 0.42 3.80 14.25
N TYR A 54 1.24 3.28 13.34
CA TYR A 54 1.87 4.08 12.30
C TYR A 54 0.79 4.70 11.40
N ALA A 55 -0.16 3.89 10.93
CA ALA A 55 -1.24 4.38 10.09
C ALA A 55 -2.09 5.44 10.80
N HIS A 56 -2.40 5.26 12.09
CA HIS A 56 -3.09 6.25 12.91
C HIS A 56 -2.30 7.56 13.02
N ARG A 57 -1.00 7.49 13.30
CA ARG A 57 -0.14 8.68 13.45
C ARG A 57 -0.14 9.57 12.20
N TYR A 58 -0.29 8.98 11.01
CA TYR A 58 -0.37 9.70 9.74
C TYR A 58 -1.80 9.87 9.21
N ALA A 59 -2.80 9.35 9.91
CA ALA A 59 -4.17 9.78 9.73
C ALA A 59 -4.29 11.19 10.32
N SER A 60 -5.05 12.08 9.69
CA SER A 60 -5.29 13.41 10.25
C SER A 60 -6.05 13.31 11.58
N ARG A 61 -6.15 14.41 12.35
CA ARG A 61 -6.87 14.43 13.64
C ARG A 61 -8.34 13.99 13.54
N ASN A 62 -8.95 14.14 12.35
CA ASN A 62 -10.27 13.61 11.97
C ASN A 62 -10.13 12.55 10.86
N GLY A 63 -9.07 11.75 10.95
CA GLY A 63 -8.67 10.78 9.95
C GLY A 63 -9.45 9.48 10.05
N ALA A 64 -9.22 8.64 9.06
CA ALA A 64 -9.59 7.24 9.09
C ALA A 64 -8.38 6.45 8.60
N PHE A 65 -8.37 5.14 8.81
CA PHE A 65 -7.50 4.28 8.03
C PHE A 65 -8.27 3.09 7.52
N ILE A 66 -7.77 2.52 6.45
CA ILE A 66 -8.34 1.34 5.81
C ILE A 66 -7.50 0.15 6.18
N ILE A 67 -8.14 -0.97 6.49
CA ILE A 67 -7.51 -2.29 6.53
C ILE A 67 -7.70 -2.91 5.16
N ALA A 68 -6.60 -3.31 4.52
CA ALA A 68 -6.60 -3.88 3.19
C ALA A 68 -5.82 -5.19 3.18
N ARG A 69 -6.28 -6.14 2.35
CA ARG A 69 -5.49 -7.31 1.96
C ARG A 69 -4.62 -6.94 0.77
N VAL A 70 -3.32 -7.19 0.87
CA VAL A 70 -2.33 -6.74 -0.11
C VAL A 70 -1.49 -7.91 -0.55
N LEU A 71 -1.41 -8.14 -1.86
CA LEU A 71 -0.57 -9.17 -2.45
C LEU A 71 0.87 -8.68 -2.52
N VAL A 72 1.79 -9.47 -1.99
CA VAL A 72 3.22 -9.17 -1.92
C VAL A 72 4.01 -10.38 -2.40
N ARG A 73 4.82 -10.20 -3.45
CA ARG A 73 5.66 -11.27 -4.01
C ARG A 73 7.14 -11.03 -3.78
N LYS A 74 7.69 -9.96 -4.33
CA LYS A 74 9.11 -9.65 -4.34
C LYS A 74 9.31 -8.20 -3.93
N ILE A 75 10.03 -8.02 -2.82
CA ILE A 75 10.22 -6.72 -2.19
C ILE A 75 11.60 -6.16 -2.56
N GLU A 76 11.64 -4.86 -2.89
CA GLU A 76 12.86 -4.07 -2.87
C GLU A 76 12.83 -3.05 -1.74
N THR A 77 13.91 -2.91 -0.99
CA THR A 77 14.01 -1.88 0.06
C THR A 77 14.54 -0.58 -0.50
N THR A 78 13.95 0.55 -0.09
CA THR A 78 14.41 1.89 -0.52
C THR A 78 14.62 2.82 0.68
N GLY A 79 15.56 3.76 0.50
CA GLY A 79 15.60 5.01 1.26
C GLY A 79 14.54 5.99 0.76
N ILE A 80 14.68 7.27 1.11
CA ILE A 80 13.80 8.33 0.56
C ILE A 80 14.03 8.43 -0.95
N ASN A 81 12.98 8.21 -1.74
CA ASN A 81 13.01 8.36 -3.18
C ASN A 81 11.63 8.80 -3.70
N TYR A 82 11.48 10.09 -3.97
CA TYR A 82 10.23 10.69 -4.47
C TYR A 82 9.93 10.37 -5.94
N GLY A 83 10.95 9.95 -6.69
CA GLY A 83 10.88 9.66 -8.12
C GLY A 83 10.82 8.17 -8.43
N LEU A 84 10.79 7.30 -7.43
CA LEU A 84 10.71 5.86 -7.64
C LEU A 84 9.33 5.51 -8.19
N ASP A 85 9.27 5.29 -9.49
CA ASP A 85 8.10 4.72 -10.15
C ASP A 85 8.11 3.20 -9.94
N ILE A 86 7.54 2.43 -10.88
CA ILE A 86 7.58 0.97 -10.84
C ILE A 86 9.05 0.53 -10.73
N PRO A 87 9.42 -0.34 -9.77
CA PRO A 87 10.79 -0.79 -9.57
C PRO A 87 11.43 -1.25 -10.88
N SER A 88 12.71 -0.90 -11.07
CA SER A 88 13.41 -1.00 -12.35
C SER A 88 13.63 -2.44 -12.86
N THR A 89 13.26 -3.45 -12.07
CA THR A 89 13.37 -4.86 -12.44
C THR A 89 11.98 -5.46 -12.60
N ASN A 90 11.74 -6.16 -13.71
CA ASN A 90 10.43 -6.73 -14.10
C ASN A 90 9.80 -7.72 -13.09
N ASP A 91 10.48 -8.01 -11.98
CA ASP A 91 10.03 -8.99 -11.00
C ASP A 91 9.58 -8.39 -9.66
N ILE A 92 9.94 -7.14 -9.36
CA ILE A 92 9.61 -6.49 -8.07
C ILE A 92 8.22 -5.86 -8.17
N ASP A 93 7.35 -6.24 -7.24
CA ASP A 93 5.96 -5.77 -7.19
C ASP A 93 5.68 -4.85 -5.99
N THR A 94 6.62 -4.78 -5.05
CA THR A 94 6.45 -4.06 -3.78
C THR A 94 7.74 -3.36 -3.40
N THR A 95 7.64 -2.06 -3.09
CA THR A 95 8.75 -1.33 -2.47
C THR A 95 8.53 -1.22 -0.97
N LEU A 96 9.57 -1.46 -0.18
CA LEU A 96 9.57 -1.34 1.27
C LEU A 96 10.45 -0.18 1.73
N GLY A 97 9.81 0.89 2.20
CA GLY A 97 10.44 2.08 2.74
C GLY A 97 10.33 2.19 4.26
N ASN A 98 11.00 3.21 4.80
CA ASN A 98 10.92 3.59 6.22
C ASN A 98 11.19 2.43 7.20
N TYR A 99 12.30 1.70 7.01
CA TYR A 99 12.68 0.58 7.87
C TYR A 99 11.57 -0.48 8.02
N GLY A 100 10.85 -0.78 6.93
CA GLY A 100 9.78 -1.78 6.92
C GLY A 100 8.38 -1.26 7.23
N ASN A 101 8.21 0.04 7.49
CA ASN A 101 6.91 0.59 7.90
C ASN A 101 6.05 1.10 6.74
N VAL A 102 6.58 1.17 5.52
CA VAL A 102 5.84 1.65 4.34
C VAL A 102 6.00 0.68 3.19
N TYR A 103 4.91 0.06 2.79
CA TYR A 103 4.80 -0.77 1.59
C TYR A 103 4.23 0.12 0.48
N VAL A 104 4.84 0.12 -0.69
CA VAL A 104 4.34 0.84 -1.88
C VAL A 104 3.98 -0.17 -2.96
N LYS A 105 2.73 -0.10 -3.41
CA LYS A 105 2.17 -0.93 -4.48
C LYS A 105 1.84 -0.07 -5.70
N TYR A 106 2.13 -0.59 -6.88
CA TYR A 106 2.01 0.18 -8.13
C TYR A 106 0.88 -0.31 -9.04
N ASP A 107 0.37 -1.52 -8.80
CA ASP A 107 -0.74 -2.13 -9.53
C ASP A 107 -2.02 -2.14 -8.68
N ASP A 108 -3.08 -1.52 -9.21
CA ASP A 108 -4.37 -1.32 -8.56
C ASP A 108 -5.10 -2.66 -8.28
N HIS A 109 -4.70 -3.77 -8.93
CA HIS A 109 -5.28 -5.10 -8.73
C HIS A 109 -4.54 -5.95 -7.68
N THR A 110 -3.55 -5.38 -7.00
CA THR A 110 -2.73 -6.10 -5.99
C THR A 110 -3.12 -5.79 -4.55
N PHE A 111 -4.25 -5.09 -4.34
CA PHE A 111 -4.78 -4.80 -3.01
C PHE A 111 -6.29 -4.65 -3.02
N LEU A 112 -6.92 -5.04 -1.90
CA LEU A 112 -8.35 -5.01 -1.67
C LEU A 112 -8.64 -4.30 -0.33
N PRO A 113 -9.18 -3.07 -0.35
CA PRO A 113 -9.75 -2.42 0.83
C PRO A 113 -10.90 -3.24 1.40
N GLU A 114 -10.84 -3.58 2.69
CA GLU A 114 -11.84 -4.46 3.33
C GLU A 114 -12.61 -3.77 4.45
N TYR A 115 -11.92 -2.99 5.29
CA TYR A 115 -12.54 -2.30 6.41
C TYR A 115 -12.16 -0.82 6.45
N ILE A 116 -13.12 0.03 6.79
CA ILE A 116 -12.88 1.42 7.18
C ILE A 116 -12.85 1.49 8.70
N VAL A 117 -11.78 2.02 9.26
CA VAL A 117 -11.63 2.27 10.69
C VAL A 117 -11.68 3.77 10.95
N HIS A 118 -12.66 4.19 11.74
CA HIS A 118 -12.83 5.56 12.21
C HIS A 118 -13.22 5.53 13.69
N TYR A 119 -12.56 6.35 14.50
CA TYR A 119 -12.80 6.48 15.93
C TYR A 119 -12.51 7.92 16.37
N SER A 120 -13.13 8.31 17.48
CA SER A 120 -13.15 9.66 18.05
C SER A 120 -12.53 9.69 19.44
#